data_AF-A0A7J4J788-F1
#
_entry.id   AF-A0A7J4J788-F1
#
_cell.length_a   1.000
_cell.length_b   1.000
_cell.length_c   1.000
_cell.angle_alpha   90.00
_cell.angle_beta   90.00
_cell.angle_gamma   90.00
#
_symmetry.space_group_name_H-M   'P 1'
#
loop_
_entity.id
_entity.type
_entity.pdbx_description
1 polymer ?
#
loop_
_entity_poly.entity_id
_entity_poly.type
_entity_poly.pdbx_seq_one_letter_code
_entity_poly.pdbx_strand_id
1 'polypeptide(L)'
;MPDEIIERHVDLIKKAKKEVALADHLLYVTYPMIKEMKFLLAISEHLINSCTNALEALLEFEKKYKRIAPFSTNFSVMANTYKEKVAPFYNLDPKFYRLLRKLDEIRQLGVNSPVKFQRGEKYILASEDFKLTILDADAIKRYNNIAKRFIENVDVILSKA
;
A
#
# COMPACT_ATOMS: atom_id res chain seq x y z
N MET A 1 34.37 12.53 7.84
CA MET A 1 33.34 11.52 7.55
C MET A 1 32.35 12.18 6.60
N PRO A 2 32.29 11.81 5.32
CA PRO A 2 31.28 12.36 4.44
C PRO A 2 29.95 11.67 4.77
N ASP A 3 28.92 12.46 5.00
CA ASP A 3 27.56 12.00 5.27
C ASP A 3 27.16 10.90 4.27
N GLU A 4 26.76 9.73 4.77
CA GLU A 4 26.13 8.68 3.96
C GLU A 4 24.94 9.32 3.23
N ILE A 5 25.03 9.47 1.91
CA ILE A 5 23.88 9.76 1.07
C ILE A 5 23.01 8.51 1.17
N ILE A 6 22.13 8.45 2.17
CA ILE A 6 21.14 7.38 2.31
C ILE A 6 20.31 7.42 1.04
N GLU A 7 20.46 6.38 0.22
CA GLU A 7 19.79 6.32 -1.06
C GLU A 7 18.28 6.38 -0.82
N ARG A 8 17.56 7.23 -1.58
CA ARG A 8 16.14 7.53 -1.34
C ARG A 8 15.27 6.28 -1.16
N HIS A 9 15.53 5.21 -1.92
CA HIS A 9 14.77 3.96 -1.80
C HIS A 9 15.00 3.23 -0.47
N VAL A 10 16.16 3.39 0.18
CA VAL A 10 16.47 2.81 1.50
C VAL A 10 15.62 3.47 2.59
N ASP A 11 15.45 4.79 2.55
CA ASP A 11 14.57 5.50 3.48
C ASP A 11 13.09 5.13 3.24
N LEU A 12 12.68 5.07 1.97
CA LEU A 12 11.31 4.70 1.60
C LEU A 12 10.95 3.28 2.04
N ILE A 13 11.82 2.28 1.86
CA ILE A 13 11.52 0.92 2.30
C ILE A 13 11.48 0.80 3.83
N LYS A 14 12.30 1.56 4.56
CA LYS A 14 12.21 1.65 6.04
C LYS A 14 10.87 2.23 6.49
N LYS A 15 10.41 3.30 5.85
CA LYS A 15 9.08 3.88 6.09
C LYS A 15 7.97 2.88 5.79
N ALA A 16 8.06 2.16 4.67
CA ALA A 16 7.08 1.15 4.30
C ALA A 16 6.96 0.05 5.38
N LYS A 17 8.10 -0.47 5.86
CA LYS A 17 8.15 -1.48 6.93
C LYS A 17 7.54 -0.98 8.24
N LYS A 18 7.81 0.27 8.62
CA LYS A 18 7.22 0.88 9.82
C LYS A 18 5.69 0.98 9.71
N GLU A 19 5.19 1.45 8.58
CA GLU A 19 3.75 1.61 8.34
C GLU A 19 3.01 0.27 8.37
N VAL A 20 3.55 -0.79 7.74
CA VAL A 20 2.88 -2.11 7.77
C VAL A 20 2.93 -2.74 9.16
N ALA A 21 4.00 -2.52 9.92
CA ALA A 21 4.08 -3.00 11.31
C ALA A 21 3.03 -2.33 12.21
N LEU A 22 2.79 -1.03 12.02
CA LEU A 22 1.72 -0.31 12.71
C LEU A 22 0.34 -0.83 12.30
N ALA A 23 0.11 -1.04 11.00
CA ALA A 23 -1.14 -1.62 10.50
C ALA A 23 -1.41 -3.01 11.11
N ASP A 24 -0.38 -3.86 11.17
CA ASP A 24 -0.46 -5.21 11.73
C ASP A 24 -0.78 -5.19 13.23
N HIS A 25 -0.09 -4.35 14.00
CA HIS A 25 -0.38 -4.17 15.43
C HIS A 25 -1.81 -3.66 15.66
N LEU A 26 -2.23 -2.62 14.94
CA LEU A 26 -3.59 -2.08 15.07
C LEU A 26 -4.65 -3.12 14.72
N LEU A 27 -4.40 -3.97 13.72
CA LEU A 27 -5.34 -4.98 13.26
C LEU A 27 -5.48 -6.17 14.21
N TYR A 28 -4.37 -6.66 14.77
CA TYR A 28 -4.37 -7.89 15.56
C TYR A 28 -4.36 -7.66 17.07
N VAL A 29 -3.97 -6.48 17.54
CA VAL A 29 -3.91 -6.14 18.97
C VAL A 29 -5.00 -5.15 19.34
N THR A 30 -5.02 -3.98 18.68
CA THR A 30 -5.89 -2.88 19.09
C THR A 30 -7.35 -3.08 18.66
N TYR A 31 -7.58 -3.45 17.40
CA TYR A 31 -8.92 -3.59 16.85
C TYR A 31 -9.77 -4.67 17.57
N PRO A 32 -9.25 -5.87 17.92
CA PRO A 32 -10.04 -6.86 18.64
C PRO A 32 -10.52 -6.40 20.02
N MET A 33 -9.78 -5.49 20.66
CA MET A 33 -10.12 -4.92 21.98
C MET A 33 -11.19 -3.83 21.86
N ILE A 34 -11.05 -2.93 20.88
CA ILE A 34 -11.90 -1.73 20.77
C ILE A 34 -13.14 -1.99 19.90
N LYS A 35 -12.99 -2.79 18.84
CA LYS A 35 -14.03 -3.13 17.85
C LYS A 35 -14.71 -1.93 17.18
N GLU A 36 -14.04 -0.77 17.17
CA GLU A 36 -14.55 0.42 16.51
C GLU A 36 -14.13 0.48 15.03
N MET A 37 -15.10 0.72 14.15
CA MET A 37 -14.89 0.68 12.69
C MET A 37 -13.98 1.80 12.16
N LYS A 38 -13.88 2.93 12.87
CA LYS A 38 -12.94 4.02 12.52
C LYS A 38 -11.49 3.54 12.49
N PHE A 39 -11.15 2.49 13.25
CA PHE A 39 -9.83 1.87 13.21
C PHE A 39 -9.58 1.13 11.89
N LEU A 40 -10.60 0.57 11.23
CA LEU A 40 -10.41 -0.07 9.92
C LEU A 40 -9.97 0.94 8.86
N LEU A 41 -10.45 2.18 8.94
CA LEU A 41 -9.97 3.27 8.08
C LEU A 41 -8.52 3.63 8.39
N ALA A 42 -8.17 3.81 9.67
CA ALA A 42 -6.80 4.10 10.08
C ALA A 42 -5.83 2.98 9.66
N ILE A 43 -6.21 1.71 9.83
CA ILE A 43 -5.42 0.56 9.36
C ILE A 43 -5.27 0.61 7.84
N SER A 44 -6.35 0.93 7.10
CA SER A 44 -6.29 1.06 5.64
C SER A 44 -5.32 2.16 5.20
N GLU A 45 -5.29 3.29 5.91
CA GLU A 45 -4.37 4.39 5.63
C GLU A 45 -2.90 3.98 5.83
N HIS A 46 -2.59 3.29 6.92
CA HIS A 46 -1.24 2.72 7.12
C HIS A 46 -0.88 1.72 6.02
N LEU A 47 -1.81 0.88 5.56
CA LEU A 47 -1.56 -0.04 4.43
C LEU A 47 -1.31 0.70 3.12
N ILE A 48 -2.07 1.76 2.84
CA ILE A 48 -1.89 2.64 1.66
C ILE A 48 -0.50 3.29 1.71
N ASN A 49 -0.14 3.91 2.84
CA ASN A 49 1.15 4.58 3.01
C ASN A 49 2.30 3.59 2.88
N SER A 50 2.16 2.41 3.48
CA SER A 50 3.16 1.36 3.38
C SER A 50 3.39 0.90 1.93
N CYS A 51 2.33 0.55 1.22
CA CYS A 51 2.43 0.10 -0.17
C CYS A 51 2.91 1.21 -1.10
N THR A 52 2.54 2.47 -0.84
CA THR A 52 3.01 3.64 -1.61
C THR A 52 4.52 3.79 -1.46
N ASN A 53 5.02 3.79 -0.22
CA ASN A 53 6.45 3.90 0.07
C ASN A 53 7.25 2.73 -0.54
N ALA A 54 6.75 1.50 -0.43
CA ALA A 54 7.43 0.33 -1.03
C ALA A 54 7.44 0.38 -2.56
N LEU A 55 6.32 0.79 -3.17
CA LEU A 55 6.22 0.97 -4.62
C LEU A 55 7.17 2.05 -5.11
N GLU A 56 7.20 3.20 -4.46
CA GLU A 56 8.13 4.29 -4.80
C GLU A 56 9.60 3.85 -4.62
N ALA A 57 9.91 3.13 -3.54
CA ALA A 57 11.25 2.58 -3.31
C ALA A 57 11.70 1.68 -4.46
N LEU A 58 10.82 0.77 -4.89
CA LEU A 58 11.08 -0.13 -6.01
C LEU A 58 11.31 0.63 -7.32
N LEU A 59 10.47 1.62 -7.64
CA LEU A 59 10.61 2.38 -8.87
C LEU A 59 11.84 3.30 -8.86
N GLU A 60 12.17 3.93 -7.72
CA GLU A 60 13.41 4.71 -7.57
C GLU A 60 14.65 3.83 -7.79
N PHE A 61 14.62 2.59 -7.29
CA PHE A 61 15.66 1.61 -7.54
C PHE A 61 15.78 1.25 -9.03
N GLU A 62 14.68 0.88 -9.68
CA GLU A 62 14.71 0.55 -11.12
C GLU A 62 15.15 1.74 -11.99
N LYS A 63 14.77 2.97 -11.59
CA LYS A 63 15.21 4.21 -12.24
C LYS A 63 16.72 4.41 -12.11
N LYS A 64 17.29 4.16 -10.93
CA LYS A 64 18.74 4.25 -10.68
C LYS A 64 19.53 3.34 -11.62
N TYR A 65 19.05 2.12 -11.84
CA TYR A 65 19.65 1.16 -12.78
C TYR A 65 19.21 1.35 -14.24
N LYS A 66 18.55 2.48 -14.56
CA LYS A 66 18.10 2.87 -15.91
C LYS A 66 17.20 1.84 -16.60
N ARG A 67 16.47 1.03 -15.84
CA ARG A 67 15.54 0.01 -16.37
C ARG A 67 14.15 0.59 -16.66
N ILE A 68 13.82 1.72 -16.02
CA ILE A 68 12.60 2.48 -16.29
C ILE A 68 12.92 3.96 -16.54
N ALA A 69 12.05 4.63 -17.28
CA ALA A 69 12.10 6.08 -17.48
C ALA A 69 11.75 6.83 -16.17
N PRO A 70 12.09 8.14 -16.08
CA PRO A 70 11.57 8.99 -15.02
C PRO A 70 10.04 8.90 -14.94
N PHE A 71 9.52 8.83 -13.73
CA PHE A 71 8.10 8.66 -13.44
C PHE A 71 7.60 9.79 -12.53
N SER A 72 6.29 10.03 -12.52
CA SER A 72 5.68 10.93 -11.54
C SER A 72 5.34 10.17 -10.25
N THR A 73 5.44 10.83 -9.10
CA THR A 73 5.12 10.25 -7.78
C THR A 73 3.62 10.06 -7.55
N ASN A 74 2.79 10.19 -8.59
CA ASN A 74 1.37 9.86 -8.53
C ASN A 74 1.20 8.34 -8.40
N PHE A 75 0.50 7.90 -7.34
CA PHE A 75 0.30 6.47 -7.07
C PHE A 75 -0.24 5.66 -8.26
N SER A 76 -1.20 6.20 -9.01
CA SER A 76 -1.79 5.50 -10.16
C SER A 76 -0.77 5.29 -11.28
N VAL A 77 0.05 6.31 -11.55
CA VAL A 77 1.15 6.24 -12.52
C VAL A 77 2.22 5.24 -12.07
N MET A 78 2.59 5.28 -10.79
CA MET A 78 3.53 4.32 -10.21
C MET A 78 3.00 2.87 -10.31
N ALA A 79 1.73 2.64 -9.98
CA ALA A 79 1.12 1.31 -10.02
C ALA A 79 1.07 0.74 -11.45
N ASN A 80 0.80 1.59 -12.45
CA ASN A 80 0.84 1.18 -13.86
C ASN A 80 2.26 0.88 -14.33
N THR A 81 3.23 1.74 -13.99
CA THR A 81 4.65 1.50 -14.29
C THR A 81 5.13 0.17 -13.69
N TYR A 82 4.77 -0.09 -12.44
CA TYR A 82 5.04 -1.36 -11.77
C TYR A 82 4.47 -2.54 -12.55
N LYS A 83 3.18 -2.50 -12.89
CA LYS A 83 2.49 -3.58 -13.60
C LYS A 83 3.12 -3.90 -14.95
N GLU A 84 3.47 -2.86 -15.70
CA GLU A 84 3.91 -2.99 -17.09
C GLU A 84 5.39 -3.32 -17.23
N LYS A 85 6.24 -2.79 -16.35
CA LYS A 85 7.69 -2.86 -16.50
C LYS A 85 8.37 -3.73 -15.45
N VAL A 86 7.94 -3.62 -14.19
CA VAL A 86 8.69 -4.18 -13.06
C VAL A 86 8.17 -5.57 -12.65
N ALA A 87 6.85 -5.72 -12.53
CA ALA A 87 6.23 -6.96 -12.11
C ALA A 87 6.54 -8.15 -13.03
N PRO A 88 6.52 -8.02 -14.38
CA PRO A 88 6.89 -9.12 -15.27
C PRO A 88 8.37 -9.48 -15.17
N PHE A 89 9.24 -8.46 -15.01
CA PHE A 89 10.69 -8.64 -14.94
C PHE A 89 11.11 -9.49 -13.72
N TYR A 90 10.46 -9.26 -12.57
CA TYR A 90 10.73 -10.00 -11.33
C TYR A 90 9.77 -11.17 -11.09
N ASN A 91 8.88 -11.49 -12.04
CA ASN A 91 7.84 -12.51 -11.90
C ASN A 91 7.01 -12.38 -10.60
N LEU A 92 6.58 -11.15 -10.29
CA LEU A 92 5.87 -10.85 -9.05
C LEU A 92 4.41 -11.32 -9.07
N ASP A 93 3.92 -11.74 -7.91
CA ASP A 93 2.55 -12.24 -7.73
C ASP A 93 1.51 -11.21 -8.21
N PRO A 94 0.62 -11.54 -9.17
CA PRO A 94 -0.42 -10.63 -9.65
C PRO A 94 -1.37 -10.11 -8.56
N LYS A 95 -1.42 -10.78 -7.39
CA LYS A 95 -2.15 -10.29 -6.21
C LYS A 95 -1.64 -8.95 -5.71
N PHE A 96 -0.35 -8.62 -5.90
CA PHE A 96 0.21 -7.34 -5.49
C PHE A 96 -0.40 -6.19 -6.28
N TYR A 97 -0.48 -6.28 -7.61
CA TYR A 97 -1.12 -5.25 -8.41
C TYR A 97 -2.60 -5.07 -8.07
N ARG A 98 -3.33 -6.18 -7.84
CA ARG A 98 -4.73 -6.12 -7.39
C ARG A 98 -4.87 -5.40 -6.05
N LEU A 99 -3.97 -5.65 -5.11
CA LEU A 99 -3.93 -4.93 -3.84
C LEU A 99 -3.69 -3.43 -4.07
N LEU A 100 -2.66 -3.06 -4.84
CA LEU A 100 -2.34 -1.65 -5.12
C LEU A 100 -3.55 -0.91 -5.71
N ARG A 101 -4.24 -1.52 -6.67
CA ARG A 101 -5.48 -0.95 -7.25
C ARG A 101 -6.59 -0.80 -6.23
N LYS A 102 -6.76 -1.78 -5.33
CA LYS A 102 -7.79 -1.72 -4.29
C LYS A 102 -7.49 -0.65 -3.25
N LEU A 103 -6.22 -0.49 -2.87
CA LEU A 103 -5.78 0.56 -1.95
C LEU A 103 -5.94 1.95 -2.56
N ASP A 104 -5.67 2.12 -3.86
CA ASP A 104 -5.95 3.39 -4.55
C ASP A 104 -7.43 3.72 -4.56
N GLU A 105 -8.30 2.73 -4.83
CA GLU A 105 -9.75 2.92 -4.74
C GLU A 105 -10.19 3.37 -3.34
N ILE A 106 -9.72 2.68 -2.29
CA ILE A 106 -10.01 3.04 -0.89
C ILE A 106 -9.52 4.45 -0.58
N ARG A 107 -8.33 4.83 -1.06
CA ARG A 107 -7.77 6.17 -0.90
C ARG A 107 -8.63 7.24 -1.55
N GLN A 108 -9.03 7.04 -2.81
CA GLN A 108 -9.88 7.98 -3.54
C GLN A 108 -11.25 8.16 -2.87
N LEU A 109 -11.85 7.06 -2.42
CA LEU A 109 -13.10 7.11 -1.65
C LEU A 109 -12.90 7.76 -0.27
N GLY A 110 -11.77 7.52 0.39
CA GLY A 110 -11.44 8.14 1.67
C GLY A 110 -11.44 9.68 1.60
N VAL A 111 -10.94 10.23 0.49
CA VAL A 111 -10.86 11.68 0.23
C VAL A 111 -12.19 12.24 -0.31
N ASN A 112 -12.84 11.53 -1.24
CA ASN A 112 -13.93 12.09 -2.04
C ASN A 112 -15.33 11.56 -1.69
N SER A 113 -15.48 10.60 -0.77
CA SER A 113 -16.78 9.94 -0.54
C SER A 113 -17.78 10.90 0.14
N PRO A 114 -18.91 11.24 -0.52
CA PRO A 114 -19.93 12.13 0.04
C PRO A 114 -20.70 11.48 1.21
N VAL A 115 -20.72 10.15 1.27
CA VAL A 115 -21.37 9.41 2.36
C VAL A 115 -20.43 8.33 2.90
N LYS A 116 -20.11 8.41 4.19
CA LYS A 116 -19.42 7.36 4.94
C LYS A 116 -20.38 6.86 6.00
N PHE A 117 -20.81 5.60 5.92
CA PHE A 117 -21.75 5.08 6.90
C PHE A 117 -21.44 3.64 7.29
N GLN A 118 -21.72 3.34 8.55
CA GLN A 118 -21.62 2.01 9.11
C GLN A 118 -22.94 1.27 8.90
N ARG A 119 -22.87 0.01 8.46
CA ARG A 119 -24.03 -0.89 8.42
C ARG A 119 -23.64 -2.22 9.05
N GLY A 120 -24.00 -2.41 10.33
CA GLY A 120 -23.54 -3.55 11.12
C GLY A 120 -22.04 -3.50 11.37
N GLU A 121 -21.33 -4.60 11.10
CA GLU A 121 -19.87 -4.71 11.26
C GLU A 121 -19.07 -4.31 9.99
N LYS A 122 -19.71 -3.60 9.06
CA LYS A 122 -19.14 -3.23 7.77
C LYS A 122 -19.09 -1.71 7.60
N TYR A 123 -17.96 -1.21 7.12
CA TYR A 123 -17.83 0.17 6.68
C TYR A 123 -18.13 0.25 5.18
N ILE A 124 -19.09 1.07 4.81
CA ILE A 124 -19.50 1.23 3.41
C ILE A 124 -18.97 2.57 2.90
N LEU A 125 -18.12 2.50 1.89
CA LEU A 125 -17.67 3.64 1.10
C LEU A 125 -18.48 3.66 -0.19
N ALA A 126 -19.18 4.75 -0.46
CA ALA A 126 -19.98 4.91 -1.66
C ALA A 126 -19.39 6.00 -2.55
N SER A 127 -19.10 5.67 -3.81
CA SER A 127 -18.79 6.69 -4.82
C SER A 127 -20.03 7.52 -5.17
N GLU A 128 -19.84 8.66 -5.83
CA GLU A 128 -20.94 9.44 -6.43
C GLU A 128 -21.79 8.59 -7.39
N ASP A 129 -21.16 7.66 -8.12
CA ASP A 129 -21.85 6.68 -9.00
C ASP A 129 -22.47 5.47 -8.25
N PHE A 130 -22.63 5.53 -6.92
CA PHE A 130 -23.15 4.45 -6.07
C PHE A 130 -22.36 3.11 -6.10
N LYS A 131 -21.10 3.09 -6.56
CA LYS A 131 -20.24 1.90 -6.37
C LYS A 131 -19.89 1.78 -4.89
N LEU A 132 -20.23 0.63 -4.32
CA LEU A 132 -20.02 0.33 -2.92
C LEU A 132 -18.72 -0.44 -2.72
N THR A 133 -17.77 0.15 -1.98
CA THR A 133 -16.64 -0.59 -1.40
C THR A 133 -16.94 -0.89 0.06
N ILE A 134 -16.99 -2.18 0.37
CA ILE A 134 -17.17 -2.68 1.73
C ILE A 134 -15.80 -2.93 2.35
N LEU A 135 -15.54 -2.31 3.49
CA LEU A 135 -14.39 -2.57 4.35
C LEU A 135 -14.88 -3.30 5.60
N ASP A 136 -14.39 -4.52 5.79
CA ASP A 136 -14.56 -5.32 6.98
C ASP A 136 -13.21 -5.84 7.48
N ALA A 137 -13.18 -6.35 8.71
CA ALA A 137 -11.96 -6.83 9.34
C ALA A 137 -11.25 -7.91 8.52
N ASP A 138 -12.01 -8.80 7.86
CA ASP A 138 -11.42 -9.89 7.08
C ASP A 138 -10.81 -9.40 5.76
N ALA A 139 -11.42 -8.40 5.12
CA ALA A 139 -10.82 -7.70 3.99
C ALA A 139 -9.50 -7.05 4.39
N ILE A 140 -9.47 -6.32 5.52
CA ILE A 140 -8.26 -5.68 6.01
C ILE A 140 -7.17 -6.71 6.35
N LYS A 141 -7.51 -7.85 6.97
CA LYS A 141 -6.55 -8.96 7.20
C LYS A 141 -5.97 -9.49 5.90
N ARG A 142 -6.80 -9.71 4.88
CA ARG A 142 -6.31 -10.14 3.55
C ARG A 142 -5.39 -9.10 2.93
N TYR A 143 -5.74 -7.82 2.99
CA TYR A 143 -4.92 -6.74 2.46
C TYR A 143 -3.59 -6.63 3.20
N ASN A 144 -3.60 -6.67 4.52
CA ASN A 144 -2.40 -6.64 5.35
C ASN A 144 -1.45 -7.80 5.03
N ASN A 145 -1.97 -9.02 4.89
CA ASN A 145 -1.14 -10.18 4.54
C ASN A 145 -0.50 -10.06 3.14
N ILE A 146 -1.23 -9.53 2.15
CA ILE A 146 -0.69 -9.30 0.81
C ILE A 146 0.33 -8.14 0.83
N ALA A 147 0.07 -7.09 1.61
CA ALA A 147 0.97 -5.93 1.77
C ALA A 147 2.32 -6.35 2.37
N LYS A 148 2.31 -7.14 3.45
CA LYS A 148 3.54 -7.68 4.05
C LYS A 148 4.39 -8.44 3.03
N ARG A 149 3.77 -9.39 2.31
CA ARG A 149 4.44 -10.15 1.25
C ARG A 149 4.97 -9.25 0.14
N PHE A 150 4.23 -8.22 -0.26
CA PHE A 150 4.68 -7.26 -1.27
C PHE A 150 5.94 -6.53 -0.80
N ILE A 151 5.94 -5.99 0.42
CA ILE A 151 7.07 -5.25 1.01
C ILE A 151 8.29 -6.15 1.17
N GLU A 152 8.11 -7.39 1.62
CA GLU A 152 9.18 -8.40 1.70
C GLU A 152 9.82 -8.65 0.33
N ASN A 153 9.01 -8.80 -0.72
CA ASN A 153 9.53 -9.00 -2.08
C ASN A 153 10.30 -7.78 -2.59
N VAL A 154 9.79 -6.57 -2.33
CA VAL A 154 10.49 -5.33 -2.66
C VAL A 154 11.82 -5.27 -1.91
N ASP A 155 11.83 -5.52 -0.61
CA ASP A 155 13.04 -5.49 0.21
C ASP A 155 14.11 -6.48 -0.28
N VAL A 156 13.69 -7.70 -0.65
CA VAL A 156 14.59 -8.69 -1.26
C VAL A 156 15.17 -8.19 -2.58
N ILE A 157 14.37 -7.53 -3.43
CA ILE A 157 14.88 -6.94 -4.69
C ILE A 157 15.90 -5.84 -4.40
N LEU A 158 15.60 -4.94 -3.46
CA LEU A 158 16.48 -3.83 -3.08
C LEU A 158 17.78 -4.32 -2.41
N SER A 159 17.76 -5.47 -1.74
CA SER A 159 18.94 -6.06 -1.08
C SER A 159 19.94 -6.74 -2.03
N LYS A 160 19.54 -7.00 -3.29
CA LYS A 160 20.39 -7.65 -4.31
C LYS A 160 21.26 -6.64 -5.09
N ALA A 161 21.29 -5.39 -4.64
CA ALA A 161 21.96 -4.26 -5.25
C ALA A 161 23.47 -4.28 -5.07
#